data_AF-A0A151T0Q1-F1
#
_entry.id   AF-A0A151T0Q1-F1
#
_cell.length_a   1.000
_cell.length_b   1.000
_cell.length_c   1.000
_cell.angle_alpha   90.00
_cell.angle_beta   90.00
_cell.angle_gamma   90.00
#
_symmetry.space_group_name_H-M   'P 1'
#
loop_
_entity.id
_entity.type
_entity.pdbx_description
1 polymer ?
#
loop_
_entity_poly.entity_id
_entity_poly.type
_entity_poly.pdbx_seq_one_letter_code
_entity_poly.pdbx_strand_id
1 'polypeptide(L)'
;MQIQWLSSYVCEYLDKVSQGFIWKGGGGRGLHMVGWHHVTKERKHGGLGVRIARFQNIAMLGKLIWELLQGSQKLWVKMLTRKYVGNTNLFMASMKPGSNV
;
A
#
# COMPACT_ATOMS: atom_id res chain seq x y z
N MET A 1 -3.68 2.06 -10.18
CA MET A 1 -3.68 1.34 -8.89
C MET A 1 -2.25 0.93 -8.60
N GLN A 2 -1.78 1.04 -7.35
CA GLN A 2 -0.43 0.61 -6.98
C GLN A 2 -0.45 -0.90 -6.71
N ILE A 3 0.32 -1.68 -7.48
CA ILE A 3 0.30 -3.15 -7.47
C ILE A 3 1.61 -3.74 -6.91
N GLN A 4 2.63 -2.90 -6.68
CA GLN A 4 3.96 -3.35 -6.33
C GLN A 4 4.21 -3.31 -4.82
N TRP A 5 4.92 -4.33 -4.33
CA TRP A 5 5.54 -4.28 -3.02
C TRP A 5 6.67 -3.25 -3.04
N LEU A 6 6.50 -2.16 -2.29
CA LEU A 6 7.51 -1.12 -2.19
C LEU A 6 8.66 -1.58 -1.31
N SER A 7 9.88 -1.28 -1.75
CA SER A 7 11.06 -1.41 -0.90
C SER A 7 10.93 -0.52 0.34
N SER A 8 11.52 -0.96 1.45
CA SER A 8 11.60 -0.17 2.69
C SER A 8 12.15 1.22 2.44
N TYR A 9 13.12 1.36 1.53
CA TYR A 9 13.72 2.65 1.17
C TYR A 9 12.69 3.66 0.63
N VAL A 10 11.81 3.21 -0.28
CA VAL A 10 10.78 4.08 -0.86
C VAL A 10 9.75 4.46 0.20
N CYS A 11 9.39 3.51 1.07
CA CYS A 11 8.48 3.78 2.19
C CYS A 11 9.06 4.82 3.14
N GLU A 12 10.34 4.68 3.51
CA GLU A 12 11.05 5.65 4.37
C GLU A 12 11.18 7.02 3.70
N TYR A 13 11.40 7.07 2.39
CA TYR A 13 11.42 8.31 1.64
C TYR A 13 10.07 9.03 1.70
N LEU A 14 8.96 8.31 1.47
CA LEU A 14 7.61 8.87 1.56
C LEU A 14 7.29 9.37 2.98
N ASP A 15 7.71 8.62 4.00
CA ASP A 15 7.57 9.04 5.39
C ASP A 15 8.41 10.29 5.69
N LYS A 16 9.63 10.41 5.12
CA LYS A 16 10.48 11.62 5.24
C LYS A 16 9.85 12.83 4.55
N VAL A 17 9.22 12.66 3.40
CA VAL A 17 8.50 13.75 2.72
C VAL A 17 7.33 14.22 3.60
N SER A 18 6.58 13.28 4.17
CA SER A 18 5.45 13.57 5.08
C SER A 18 5.93 14.27 6.36
N GLN A 19 7.05 13.83 6.92
CA GLN A 19 7.73 14.50 8.04
C GLN A 19 8.18 15.91 7.67
N GLY A 20 8.75 16.08 6.48
CA GLY A 20 9.16 17.38 5.96
C GLY A 20 7.98 18.34 5.85
N PHE A 21 6.84 17.87 5.35
CA PHE A 21 5.62 18.67 5.29
C PHE A 21 5.15 19.12 6.68
N ILE A 22 5.11 18.21 7.66
CA ILE A 22 4.61 18.51 9.01
C ILE A 22 5.56 19.46 9.75
N TRP A 23 6.87 19.22 9.68
CA TRP A 23 7.83 19.91 10.52
C TRP A 23 8.48 21.12 9.87
N LYS A 24 8.77 21.09 8.55
CA LYS A 24 9.59 22.12 7.89
C LYS A 24 8.78 23.27 7.28
N GLY A 25 7.47 23.11 7.08
CA GLY A 25 6.64 24.12 6.42
C GLY A 25 7.24 24.61 5.09
N GLY A 26 6.86 25.81 4.65
CA GLY A 26 7.44 26.44 3.45
C GLY A 26 8.83 27.07 3.65
N GLY A 27 9.28 27.24 4.90
CA GLY A 27 10.46 28.04 5.26
C GLY A 27 11.75 27.26 5.52
N GLY A 28 11.75 25.94 5.32
CA GLY A 28 12.96 25.10 5.31
C GLY A 28 13.60 24.78 6.68
N ARG A 29 13.27 25.52 7.74
CA ARG A 29 13.74 25.28 9.12
C ARG A 29 12.61 24.79 10.01
N GLY A 30 12.51 23.47 10.12
CA GLY A 30 11.58 22.79 11.03
C GLY A 30 12.31 22.10 12.18
N LEU A 31 11.91 22.36 13.43
CA LEU A 31 12.36 21.56 14.57
C LEU A 31 11.52 20.29 14.66
N HIS A 32 12.19 19.13 14.67
CA HIS A 32 11.54 17.84 14.95
C HIS A 32 11.34 17.69 16.46
N MET A 33 10.28 18.31 17.00
CA MET A 33 10.01 18.28 18.45
C MET A 33 9.45 16.95 18.95
N VAL A 34 8.85 16.15 18.05
CA VAL A 34 8.23 14.86 18.38
C VAL A 34 8.72 13.78 17.43
N GLY A 35 9.16 12.66 17.98
CA GLY A 35 9.61 11.51 17.19
C GLY A 35 8.50 10.98 16.28
N TRP A 36 8.84 10.55 15.06
CA TRP A 36 7.86 10.13 14.05
C TRP A 36 6.93 9.03 14.53
N HIS A 37 7.44 8.09 15.33
CA HIS A 37 6.64 7.02 15.95
C HIS A 37 5.50 7.54 16.84
N HIS A 38 5.65 8.70 17.48
CA HIS A 38 4.60 9.30 18.29
C HIS A 38 3.55 10.01 17.42
N VAL A 39 3.97 10.63 16.32
CA VAL A 39 3.08 11.32 15.37
C VAL A 39 2.15 10.33 14.66
N THR A 40 2.67 9.15 14.31
CA THR A 40 1.93 8.14 13.56
C THR A 40 0.95 7.34 14.40
N LYS A 41 1.04 7.43 15.74
CA LYS A 41 0.02 6.85 16.64
C LYS A 41 -1.35 7.43 16.33
N GLU A 42 -2.37 6.63 16.64
CA GLU A 42 -3.77 7.06 16.53
C GLU A 42 -4.06 8.25 17.44
N ARG A 43 -5.03 9.08 17.04
CA ARG A 43 -5.46 10.26 17.81
C ARG A 43 -5.90 9.93 19.23
N LYS A 44 -6.54 8.78 19.43
CA LYS A 44 -6.94 8.28 20.76
C LYS A 44 -5.75 8.03 21.71
N HIS A 45 -4.55 7.85 21.18
CA HIS A 45 -3.32 7.64 21.93
C HIS A 45 -2.39 8.86 21.91
N GLY A 46 -2.93 10.05 21.60
CA GLY A 46 -2.17 11.30 21.59
C GLY A 46 -1.25 11.51 20.38
N GLY A 47 -1.40 10.70 19.32
CA GLY A 47 -0.73 10.92 18.04
C GLY A 47 -1.57 11.73 17.05
N LEU A 48 -1.03 12.01 15.87
CA LEU A 48 -1.74 12.75 14.82
C LEU A 48 -2.60 11.83 13.94
N GLY A 49 -2.36 10.52 13.99
CA GLY A 49 -3.02 9.51 13.15
C GLY A 49 -2.47 9.45 11.73
N VAL A 50 -1.26 9.95 11.51
CA VAL A 50 -0.59 9.86 10.20
C VAL A 50 -0.23 8.42 9.92
N ARG A 51 -0.62 7.92 8.74
CA ARG A 51 -0.36 6.54 8.34
C ARG A 51 1.05 6.41 7.78
N ILE A 52 1.76 5.39 8.24
CA ILE A 52 3.09 5.02 7.74
C ILE A 52 2.95 4.41 6.34
N ALA A 53 3.81 4.83 5.40
CA ALA A 53 3.74 4.44 3.99
C ALA A 53 3.78 2.91 3.80
N ARG A 54 4.57 2.19 4.60
CA ARG A 54 4.67 0.72 4.54
C ARG A 54 3.33 0.04 4.82
N PHE A 55 2.62 0.47 5.86
CA PHE A 55 1.30 -0.10 6.20
C PHE A 55 0.25 0.27 5.18
N GLN A 56 0.31 1.48 4.61
CA GLN A 56 -0.57 1.85 3.50
C GLN A 56 -0.34 0.95 2.29
N ASN A 57 0.92 0.67 1.94
CA ASN A 57 1.23 -0.21 0.81
C ASN A 57 0.66 -1.62 1.02
N ILE A 58 0.85 -2.20 2.20
CA ILE A 58 0.30 -3.52 2.55
C ILE A 58 -1.22 -3.52 2.46
N ALA A 59 -1.88 -2.48 3.00
CA ALA A 59 -3.34 -2.37 2.94
C ALA A 59 -3.86 -2.24 1.50
N MET A 60 -3.14 -1.52 0.62
CA MET A 60 -3.49 -1.42 -0.80
C MET A 60 -3.35 -2.76 -1.52
N LEU A 61 -2.27 -3.50 -1.27
CA LEU A 61 -2.09 -4.85 -1.82
C LEU A 61 -3.17 -5.81 -1.31
N GLY A 62 -3.49 -5.77 -0.02
CA GLY A 62 -4.57 -6.55 0.57
C GLY A 62 -5.92 -6.23 -0.06
N LYS A 63 -6.21 -4.95 -0.32
CA LYS A 63 -7.42 -4.52 -1.04
C LYS A 63 -7.48 -5.11 -2.45
N LEU A 64 -6.36 -5.14 -3.18
CA LEU A 64 -6.32 -5.75 -4.51
C LEU A 64 -6.60 -7.25 -4.47
N ILE A 65 -5.98 -7.97 -3.54
CA ILE A 65 -6.22 -9.41 -3.35
C ILE A 65 -7.70 -9.66 -2.99
N TRP A 66 -8.25 -8.85 -2.08
CA TRP A 66 -9.65 -8.93 -1.69
C TRP A 66 -10.60 -8.70 -2.87
N GLU A 67 -10.33 -7.69 -3.70
CA GLU A 67 -11.14 -7.40 -4.90
C GLU A 67 -11.07 -8.52 -5.94
N LEU A 68 -9.92 -9.20 -6.04
CA LEU A 68 -9.74 -10.36 -6.91
C LEU A 68 -10.53 -11.57 -6.40
N LEU A 69 -10.52 -11.82 -5.09
CA LEU A 69 -11.27 -12.91 -4.45
C LEU A 69 -12.78 -12.71 -4.53
N GLN A 70 -13.25 -11.48 -4.36
CA GLN A 70 -14.68 -11.17 -4.35
C GLN A 70 -15.29 -11.09 -5.76
N GLY A 71 -14.51 -11.32 -6.82
CA GLY A 71 -15.02 -11.33 -8.20
C GLY A 71 -15.57 -9.97 -8.64
N SER A 72 -14.88 -8.88 -8.26
CA SER A 72 -15.31 -7.52 -8.58
C SER A 72 -15.47 -7.33 -10.09
N GLN A 73 -16.51 -6.61 -10.53
CA GLN A 73 -16.81 -6.39 -11.96
C GLN A 73 -15.81 -5.47 -12.68
N LYS A 74 -14.71 -5.07 -12.02
CA LYS A 74 -13.65 -4.24 -12.58
C LYS A 74 -12.94 -4.97 -13.72
N LEU A 75 -12.65 -4.24 -14.79
CA LEU A 75 -12.03 -4.81 -16.00
C LEU A 75 -10.70 -5.51 -15.71
N TRP A 76 -9.85 -4.93 -14.86
CA TRP A 76 -8.56 -5.51 -14.51
C TRP A 76 -8.72 -6.85 -13.78
N VAL A 77 -9.72 -6.98 -12.89
CA VAL A 77 -10.05 -8.24 -12.20
C VAL A 77 -10.50 -9.28 -13.21
N LYS A 78 -11.44 -8.95 -14.10
CA LYS A 78 -11.91 -9.87 -15.16
C LYS A 78 -10.76 -10.35 -16.06
N MET A 79 -9.86 -9.44 -16.45
CA MET A 79 -8.71 -9.75 -17.29
C MET A 79 -7.73 -10.70 -16.57
N LEU A 80 -7.38 -10.40 -15.32
CA LEU A 80 -6.48 -11.24 -14.52
C LEU A 80 -7.09 -12.60 -14.22
N THR A 81 -8.36 -12.64 -13.82
CA THR A 81 -9.07 -13.90 -13.58
C THR A 81 -9.09 -14.76 -14.83
N ARG A 82 -9.41 -14.20 -15.99
CA ARG A 82 -9.43 -14.96 -17.26
C ARG A 82 -8.05 -15.45 -17.68
N LYS A 83 -6.99 -14.67 -17.47
CA LYS A 83 -5.62 -15.02 -17.88
C LYS A 83 -4.96 -16.04 -16.95
N TYR A 84 -5.10 -15.86 -15.63
CA TYR A 84 -4.30 -16.59 -14.64
C TYR A 84 -5.10 -17.54 -13.73
N VAL A 85 -6.37 -17.23 -13.45
CA VAL A 85 -7.16 -17.96 -12.44
C VAL A 85 -8.16 -18.93 -13.08
N GLY A 86 -8.65 -18.65 -14.28
CA GLY A 86 -9.65 -19.45 -14.96
C GLY A 86 -10.97 -19.53 -14.16
N ASN A 87 -11.48 -20.75 -13.97
CA ASN A 87 -12.74 -21.02 -13.26
C ASN A 87 -12.51 -21.54 -11.82
N THR A 88 -11.28 -21.49 -11.31
CA THR A 88 -10.92 -21.96 -9.96
C THR A 88 -10.69 -20.78 -9.02
N ASN A 89 -10.51 -21.06 -7.73
CA ASN A 89 -10.17 -20.03 -6.74
C ASN A 89 -8.71 -19.56 -6.94
N LEU A 90 -8.40 -18.30 -6.60
CA LEU A 90 -7.04 -17.74 -6.70
C LEU A 90 -5.96 -18.65 -6.07
N PHE A 91 -6.26 -19.26 -4.92
CA PHE A 91 -5.35 -20.14 -4.19
C PHE A 91 -5.25 -21.56 -4.76
N MET A 92 -6.15 -21.93 -5.66
CA MET A 92 -6.22 -23.24 -6.33
C MET A 92 -5.94 -23.14 -7.83
N ALA A 93 -5.56 -21.95 -8.31
CA ALA A 93 -5.24 -21.74 -9.72
C ALA A 93 -3.89 -22.40 -10.04
N SER A 94 -3.94 -23.55 -10.74
CA SER A 94 -2.75 -24.12 -11.37
C SER A 94 -2.38 -23.27 -12.57
N MET A 95 -1.13 -22.81 -12.65
CA MET A 95 -0.63 -22.08 -13.81
C MET A 95 -0.82 -22.94 -15.06
N LYS A 96 -1.52 -22.41 -16.07
CA LYS A 96 -1.61 -23.08 -17.37
C LYS A 96 -0.23 -23.06 -18.03
N PRO A 97 0.26 -24.19 -18.58
CA PRO A 97 1.53 -24.22 -19.29
C PRO A 97 1.40 -23.31 -20.53
N GLY A 98 2.15 -22.21 -20.57
CA GLY A 98 2.18 -21.28 -21.69
C GLY A 98 2.01 -19.78 -21.35
N SER A 99 1.82 -19.41 -20.08
CA SER A 99 1.70 -17.99 -19.68
C SER A 99 3.02 -17.30 -19.29
N ASN A 100 4.16 -17.80 -19.79
CA ASN A 100 5.47 -17.18 -19.60
C ASN A 100 5.65 -16.04 -20.62
N VAL A 101 5.21 -14.84 -20.25
CA VAL A 101 5.69 -13.56 -20.81
C VAL A 101 5.96 -12.63 -19.65
#